data_AF-E5G106-F1
#
_entry.id   AF-E5G106-F1
#
_cell.length_a   1.000
_cell.length_b   1.000
_cell.length_c   1.000
_cell.angle_alpha   90.00
_cell.angle_beta   90.00
_cell.angle_gamma   90.00
#
_symmetry.space_group_name_H-M   'P 1'
#
loop_
_entity.id
_entity.type
_entity.pdbx_description
1 polymer ?
#
loop_
_entity_poly.entity_id
_entity_poly.type
_entity_poly.pdbx_seq_one_letter_code
_entity_poly.pdbx_strand_id
1 'polypeptide(L)'
;LPDIRDGLKPVQRRILYAMFVDGNTSSHNFRKSAKTVGNVIGNYHPHGDSSVYDAMVRMSQDWKNREVLIEMHGNNGSMDGDPAAAMRYTEARLSKIADELLADLDKQTVETMLNF
;
A
#
# COMPACT_ATOMS: atom_id res chain seq x y z
N LEU A 1 14.17 -10.26 1.46
CA LEU A 1 14.22 -9.80 2.86
C LEU A 1 13.89 -8.31 2.89
N PRO A 2 13.32 -7.76 3.97
CA PRO A 2 13.14 -6.30 4.10
C PRO A 2 14.50 -5.58 4.21
N ASP A 3 14.53 -4.29 3.87
CA ASP A 3 15.70 -3.44 4.10
C ASP A 3 15.72 -2.97 5.57
N ILE A 4 16.90 -2.85 6.16
CA ILE A 4 17.06 -2.46 7.58
C ILE A 4 16.64 -1.01 7.84
N ARG A 5 16.69 -0.14 6.81
CA ARG A 5 16.44 1.31 6.96
C ARG A 5 14.96 1.65 7.09
N ASP A 6 14.09 0.89 6.44
CA ASP A 6 12.64 1.16 6.40
C ASP A 6 11.78 -0.05 6.80
N GLY A 7 12.37 -1.25 6.90
CA GLY A 7 11.63 -2.48 7.20
C GLY A 7 10.71 -2.96 6.07
N LEU A 8 10.74 -2.35 4.89
CA LEU A 8 9.82 -2.63 3.78
C LEU A 8 10.42 -3.62 2.77
N LYS A 9 9.55 -4.51 2.26
CA LYS A 9 9.83 -5.26 1.02
C LYS A 9 9.55 -4.36 -0.20
N PRO A 10 10.15 -4.64 -1.37
CA PRO A 10 9.95 -3.83 -2.58
C PRO A 10 8.49 -3.61 -2.98
N VAL A 11 7.62 -4.63 -2.88
CA VAL A 11 6.19 -4.49 -3.23
C VAL A 11 5.46 -3.52 -2.29
N GLN A 12 5.77 -3.55 -0.99
CA GLN A 12 5.17 -2.65 0.00
C GLN A 12 5.59 -1.21 -0.27
N ARG A 13 6.89 -0.98 -0.50
CA ARG A 13 7.44 0.34 -0.85
C ARG A 13 6.79 0.91 -2.11
N ARG A 14 6.63 0.10 -3.16
CA ARG A 14 5.98 0.50 -4.42
C ARG A 14 4.51 0.87 -4.23
N ILE A 15 3.77 0.12 -3.42
CA ILE A 15 2.37 0.43 -3.09
C ILE A 15 2.27 1.77 -2.36
N LEU A 16 3.04 1.96 -1.29
CA LEU A 16 3.01 3.18 -0.48
C LEU A 16 3.41 4.41 -1.33
N TYR A 17 4.47 4.28 -2.12
CA TYR A 17 4.91 5.33 -3.05
C TYR A 17 3.84 5.65 -4.12
N ALA A 18 3.23 4.65 -4.75
CA ALA A 18 2.18 4.87 -5.74
C ALA A 18 0.93 5.55 -5.14
N MET A 19 0.55 5.19 -3.91
CA MET A 19 -0.55 5.83 -3.19
C MET A 19 -0.22 7.28 -2.84
N PHE A 20 1.02 7.55 -2.40
CA PHE A 20 1.51 8.89 -2.11
C PHE A 20 1.48 9.79 -3.35
N VAL A 21 2.06 9.33 -4.47
CA VAL A 21 2.10 10.08 -5.74
C VAL A 21 0.69 10.32 -6.31
N ASP A 22 -0.24 9.36 -6.15
CA ASP A 22 -1.65 9.54 -6.53
C ASP A 22 -2.41 10.48 -5.56
N GLY A 23 -1.80 10.94 -4.47
CA GLY A 23 -2.45 11.75 -3.45
C GLY A 23 -3.52 10.99 -2.65
N ASN A 24 -3.41 9.67 -2.55
CA ASN A 24 -4.29 8.83 -1.74
C ASN A 24 -3.81 8.75 -0.28
N THR A 25 -3.61 9.92 0.32
CA THR A 25 -3.08 10.10 1.68
C THR A 25 -4.18 9.98 2.75
N SER A 26 -3.78 9.98 4.03
CA SER A 26 -4.73 9.81 5.15
C SER A 26 -5.77 10.92 5.28
N SER A 27 -5.50 12.10 4.72
CA SER A 27 -6.38 13.27 4.73
C SER A 27 -7.52 13.21 3.71
N HIS A 28 -7.50 12.24 2.79
CA HIS A 28 -8.48 12.11 1.72
C HIS A 28 -9.46 10.96 1.95
N ASN A 29 -10.57 10.96 1.20
CA ASN A 29 -11.52 9.86 1.19
C ASN A 29 -10.89 8.58 0.63
N PHE A 30 -11.40 7.43 1.07
CA PHE A 30 -11.03 6.13 0.55
C PHE A 30 -11.25 6.06 -0.98
N ARG A 31 -10.34 5.39 -1.69
CA ARG A 31 -10.43 5.14 -3.14
C ARG A 31 -10.45 3.64 -3.40
N LYS A 32 -11.10 3.19 -4.48
CA LYS A 32 -11.15 1.76 -4.83
C LYS A 32 -9.75 1.14 -4.87
N SER A 33 -9.55 0.00 -4.19
CA SER A 33 -8.26 -0.68 -4.15
C SER A 33 -7.78 -1.08 -5.55
N ALA A 34 -8.71 -1.41 -6.45
CA ALA A 34 -8.42 -1.69 -7.86
C ALA A 34 -7.66 -0.54 -8.57
N LYS A 35 -7.91 0.72 -8.19
CA LYS A 35 -7.18 1.87 -8.77
C LYS A 35 -5.70 1.83 -8.37
N THR A 36 -5.42 1.62 -7.07
CA THR A 36 -4.04 1.51 -6.57
C THR A 36 -3.33 0.30 -7.18
N VAL A 37 -3.99 -0.86 -7.24
CA VAL A 37 -3.42 -2.07 -7.86
C VAL A 37 -3.03 -1.81 -9.32
N GLY A 38 -3.94 -1.24 -10.12
CA GLY A 38 -3.65 -0.90 -11.51
C GLY A 38 -2.50 0.09 -11.67
N ASN A 39 -2.45 1.12 -10.82
CA ASN A 39 -1.37 2.11 -10.83
C ASN A 39 0.00 1.47 -10.52
N VAL A 40 0.06 0.62 -9.50
CA VAL A 40 1.30 -0.08 -9.11
C VAL A 40 1.78 -1.00 -10.22
N ILE A 41 0.88 -1.77 -10.85
CA ILE A 41 1.26 -2.68 -11.94
C ILE A 41 1.76 -1.90 -13.15
N GLY A 42 1.05 -0.84 -13.52
CA GLY A 42 1.38 -0.03 -14.70
C GLY A 42 2.72 0.70 -14.60
N ASN A 43 3.13 1.11 -13.39
CA ASN A 43 4.27 2.02 -13.23
C ASN A 43 5.48 1.42 -12.49
N TYR A 44 5.27 0.45 -11.59
CA TYR A 44 6.30 0.06 -10.62
C TYR A 44 6.49 -1.46 -10.44
N HIS A 45 5.49 -2.28 -10.78
CA HIS A 45 5.51 -3.73 -10.54
C HIS A 45 4.78 -4.51 -11.65
N PRO A 46 5.40 -4.74 -12.82
CA PRO A 46 4.75 -5.31 -14.02
C PRO A 46 4.58 -6.84 -13.91
N HIS A 47 3.95 -7.28 -12.83
CA HIS A 47 3.68 -8.67 -12.50
C HIS A 47 2.21 -8.82 -12.07
N GLY A 48 1.82 -10.04 -11.68
CA GLY A 48 0.45 -10.38 -11.34
C GLY A 48 -0.16 -9.46 -10.25
N ASP A 49 -1.42 -9.12 -10.45
CA ASP A 49 -2.22 -8.24 -9.59
C ASP A 49 -2.40 -8.76 -8.16
N SER A 50 -2.52 -10.09 -8.01
CA SER A 50 -2.63 -10.77 -6.72
C SER A 50 -1.51 -10.37 -5.76
N SER A 51 -0.26 -10.33 -6.23
CA SER A 51 0.89 -9.99 -5.38
C SER A 51 0.81 -8.58 -4.79
N VAL A 52 0.23 -7.64 -5.54
CA VAL A 52 0.02 -6.25 -5.10
C VAL A 52 -1.16 -6.17 -4.16
N TYR A 53 -2.29 -6.77 -4.52
CA TYR A 53 -3.50 -6.70 -3.71
C TYR A 53 -3.36 -7.45 -2.38
N ASP A 54 -2.74 -8.62 -2.38
CA ASP A 54 -2.46 -9.38 -1.15
C ASP A 54 -1.53 -8.62 -0.21
N ALA A 55 -0.56 -7.88 -0.77
CA ALA A 55 0.30 -7.00 0.02
C ALA A 55 -0.49 -5.82 0.60
N MET A 56 -1.42 -5.21 -0.16
CA MET A 56 -2.30 -4.15 0.34
C MET A 56 -3.19 -4.64 1.48
N VAL A 57 -3.85 -5.79 1.29
CA VAL A 57 -4.69 -6.44 2.31
C VAL A 57 -3.84 -6.75 3.55
N ARG A 58 -2.64 -7.31 3.39
CA ARG A 58 -1.77 -7.59 4.52
C ARG A 58 -1.41 -6.33 5.29
N MET A 59 -1.12 -5.22 4.62
CA MET A 59 -0.75 -3.95 5.26
C MET A 59 -1.92 -3.24 5.97
N SER A 60 -3.16 -3.71 5.79
CA SER A 60 -4.35 -3.19 6.46
C SER A 60 -4.86 -4.03 7.63
N GLN A 61 -4.27 -5.20 7.87
CA GLN A 61 -4.69 -6.13 8.92
C GLN A 61 -3.94 -5.80 10.22
N ASP A 62 -4.64 -5.24 11.21
CA ASP A 62 -4.12 -4.85 12.53
C ASP A 62 -3.71 -6.06 13.39
N TRP A 63 -4.35 -7.23 13.21
CA TRP A 63 -3.90 -8.48 13.85
C TRP A 63 -2.60 -9.05 13.26
N LYS A 64 -2.12 -8.53 12.12
CA LYS A 64 -0.85 -8.94 11.51
C LYS A 64 0.26 -7.90 11.64
N ASN A 65 -0.08 -6.64 11.90
CA ASN A 65 0.87 -5.53 11.98
C ASN A 65 0.52 -4.67 13.19
N ARG A 66 1.52 -4.36 14.01
CA ARG A 66 1.31 -3.49 15.17
C ARG A 66 0.74 -2.12 14.78
N GLU A 67 1.24 -1.61 13.66
CA GLU A 67 0.77 -0.38 13.00
C GLU A 67 0.44 -0.71 11.55
N VAL A 68 -0.77 -0.38 11.12
CA VAL A 68 -1.20 -0.57 9.72
C VAL A 68 -0.74 0.61 8.89
N LEU A 69 -0.17 0.35 7.71
CA LEU A 69 0.28 1.41 6.80
C LEU A 69 -0.82 1.81 5.81
N ILE A 70 -1.81 0.95 5.60
CA ILE A 70 -2.97 1.18 4.75
C ILE A 70 -4.24 1.04 5.58
N GLU A 71 -5.09 2.05 5.54
CA GLU A 71 -6.46 1.91 6.02
C GLU A 71 -7.31 1.32 4.87
N MET A 72 -8.11 0.31 5.17
CA MET A 72 -8.96 -0.36 4.19
C MET A 72 -10.41 -0.41 4.67
N HIS A 73 -11.32 -0.02 3.78
CA HIS A 73 -12.77 -0.12 3.97
C HIS A 73 -13.31 -1.29 3.13
N GLY A 74 -14.21 -2.08 3.73
CA GLY A 74 -14.70 -3.35 3.20
C GLY A 74 -14.05 -4.55 3.91
N ASN A 75 -14.40 -5.76 3.47
CA ASN A 75 -13.84 -6.98 4.06
C ASN A 75 -12.37 -7.17 3.65
N ASN A 76 -11.44 -6.99 4.60
CA ASN A 76 -10.01 -7.25 4.44
C ASN A 76 -9.56 -8.59 5.06
N GLY A 77 -10.50 -9.49 5.36
CA GLY A 77 -10.28 -10.82 5.95
C GLY A 77 -10.50 -10.86 7.47
N SER A 78 -10.14 -11.98 8.10
CA SER A 78 -10.28 -12.17 9.55
C SER A 78 -9.12 -12.99 10.15
N MET A 79 -9.06 -13.06 11.49
CA MET A 79 -8.18 -13.99 12.20
C MET A 79 -8.61 -15.45 12.03
N ASP A 80 -9.90 -15.69 11.76
CA ASP A 80 -10.49 -17.02 11.57
C ASP A 80 -10.16 -17.61 10.19
N GLY A 81 -9.46 -16.86 9.34
CA GLY A 81 -9.01 -17.30 8.03
C GLY A 81 -9.95 -16.93 6.87
N ASP A 82 -10.96 -16.09 7.12
CA ASP A 82 -11.82 -15.60 6.04
C ASP A 82 -10.99 -14.79 5.04
N PRO A 83 -11.13 -15.04 3.73
CA PRO A 83 -10.42 -14.27 2.73
C PRO A 83 -10.96 -12.84 2.65
N ALA A 84 -10.09 -11.91 2.26
CA ALA A 84 -10.53 -10.58 1.89
C ALA A 84 -11.46 -10.62 0.67
N ALA A 85 -12.36 -9.64 0.58
CA ALA A 85 -13.13 -9.43 -0.64
C ALA A 85 -12.20 -9.04 -1.80
N ALA A 86 -12.66 -9.20 -3.05
CA ALA A 86 -11.90 -8.78 -4.22
C ALA A 86 -11.68 -7.24 -4.24
N MET A 87 -10.59 -6.79 -4.87
CA MET A 87 -10.17 -5.38 -4.93
C MET A 87 -11.20 -4.37 -5.47
N ARG A 88 -12.24 -4.86 -6.17
CA ARG A 88 -13.37 -4.05 -6.65
C ARG A 88 -14.38 -3.70 -5.55
N TYR A 89 -14.39 -4.46 -4.45
CA TYR A 89 -15.31 -4.28 -3.31
C TYR A 89 -14.65 -3.59 -2.11
N THR A 90 -13.33 -3.47 -2.10
CA THR A 90 -12.60 -2.76 -1.05
C THR A 90 -12.15 -1.38 -1.52
N GLU A 91 -11.96 -0.49 -0.56
CA GLU A 91 -11.37 0.83 -0.78
C GLU A 91 -10.21 1.02 0.19
N ALA A 92 -9.20 1.80 -0.20
CA ALA A 92 -7.99 1.98 0.58
C ALA A 92 -7.50 3.43 0.52
N ARG A 93 -6.81 3.85 1.57
CA ARG A 93 -5.98 5.07 1.64
C ARG A 93 -4.78 4.82 2.56
N LEU A 94 -3.78 5.70 2.51
CA LEU A 94 -2.68 5.63 3.48
C LEU A 94 -3.22 5.89 4.89
N SER A 95 -2.67 5.18 5.86
CA SER A 95 -2.86 5.49 7.28
C SER A 95 -2.12 6.78 7.64
N LYS A 96 -2.49 7.40 8.76
CA LYS A 96 -1.77 8.59 9.27
C LYS A 96 -0.29 8.32 9.53
N ILE A 97 0.06 7.14 10.05
CA ILE A 97 1.45 6.79 10.33
C ILE A 97 2.27 6.59 9.05
N ALA A 98 1.63 6.18 7.95
CA ALA A 98 2.31 6.08 6.66
C ALA A 98 2.67 7.45 6.06
N ASP A 99 1.92 8.52 6.38
CA ASP A 99 2.29 9.87 5.96
C ASP A 99 3.61 10.31 6.62
N GLU A 100 3.88 9.92 7.88
CA GLU A 100 5.16 10.16 8.55
C GLU A 100 6.32 9.38 7.90
N LEU A 101 6.05 8.14 7.46
CA LEU A 101 7.03 7.30 6.77
C LEU A 101 7.45 7.88 5.41
N LEU A 102 6.56 8.65 4.78
CA LEU A 102 6.72 9.24 3.44
C LEU A 102 6.96 10.75 3.49
N ALA A 103 7.12 11.32 4.68
CA ALA A 103 7.28 12.74 4.88
C ALA A 103 8.51 13.27 4.12
N ASP A 104 8.35 14.46 3.54
CA ASP A 104 9.43 15.19 2.85
C ASP A 104 10.08 14.45 1.67
N LEU A 105 9.42 13.43 1.11
CA LEU A 105 9.95 12.71 -0.06
C LEU A 105 10.07 13.61 -1.30
N ASP A 106 9.23 14.65 -1.40
CA ASP A 106 9.27 15.70 -2.41
C ASP A 106 10.53 16.59 -2.32
N LYS A 107 11.22 16.57 -1.17
CA LYS A 107 12.47 17.32 -0.93
C LYS A 107 13.74 16.53 -1.29
N GLN A 108 13.61 15.49 -2.12
CA GLN A 108 14.74 14.67 -2.60
C GLN A 108 15.58 14.05 -1.47
N THR A 109 14.91 13.59 -0.41
CA THR A 109 15.56 13.00 0.79
C THR A 109 16.15 11.62 0.56
N VAL A 110 15.81 10.96 -0.56
CA VAL A 110 16.35 9.65 -0.98
C VAL A 110 16.65 9.65 -2.48
N GLU A 111 17.58 8.79 -2.89
CA GLU A 111 17.89 8.59 -4.31
C GLU A 111 16.73 7.89 -5.04
N THR A 112 16.40 8.40 -6.23
CA THR A 112 15.45 7.75 -7.15
C THR A 112 16.17 6.82 -8.11
N MET A 113 15.51 5.75 -8.53
CA MET A 113 15.98 4.87 -9.60
C MET A 113 14.94 4.83 -10.73
N LEU A 114 15.39 4.49 -11.94
CA LEU A 114 14.47 4.20 -13.05
C LEU A 114 13.58 2.99 -12.70
N ASN A 115 12.37 2.99 -13.25
CA ASN A 115 11.49 1.82 -13.21
C ASN A 115 11.95 0.76 -14.25
N PHE A 116 11.12 -0.25 -14.47
CA PHE A 116 11.44 -1.45 -15.26
C PHE A 116 11.63 -1.19 -16.76
#